data_AF-A0A2V6NH67-F1
#
_entry.id   AF-A0A2V6NH67-F1
#
_cell.length_a   1.000
_cell.length_b   1.000
_cell.length_c   1.000
_cell.angle_alpha   90.00
_cell.angle_beta   90.00
_cell.angle_gamma   90.00
#
_symmetry.space_group_name_H-M   'P 1'
#
loop_
_entity.id
_entity.type
_entity.pdbx_description
1 polymer ?
#
loop_
_entity_poly.entity_id
_entity_poly.type
_entity_poly.pdbx_seq_one_letter_code
_entity_poly.pdbx_strand_id
1 'polypeptide(L)'
;MHSSYKPQALLALIAAAALAPFLNKTFNADDPLFLWMAQQIAKHPLDPYGFDVNWSSLPMSLVMQNPPLCSYYIAAVASVFGWSELALRSAFFFWAVLSVLGTFALARRSSLRWSQSSLPYFLFRRPV
;
A
#
# COMPACT_ATOMS: atom_id res chain seq x y z
N MET A 1 29.67 11.71 1.61
CA MET A 1 28.27 11.21 1.73
C MET A 1 27.33 12.19 1.03
N HIS A 2 26.96 11.95 -0.22
CA HIS A 2 25.92 12.77 -0.88
C HIS A 2 24.57 12.45 -0.23
N SER A 3 23.91 13.46 0.35
CA SER A 3 22.59 13.36 0.98
C SER A 3 21.58 12.78 -0.01
N SER A 4 21.39 11.47 0.06
CA SER A 4 20.54 10.67 -0.83
C SER A 4 19.10 10.64 -0.33
N TYR A 5 18.62 11.67 0.37
CA TYR A 5 17.23 11.72 0.89
C TYR A 5 16.35 12.74 0.16
N LYS A 6 16.97 13.68 -0.58
CA LYS A 6 16.26 14.78 -1.26
C LYS A 6 15.22 14.29 -2.29
N PRO A 7 15.54 13.37 -3.23
CA PRO A 7 14.53 12.92 -4.19
C PRO A 7 13.44 12.06 -3.54
N GLN A 8 13.77 11.27 -2.51
CA GLN A 8 12.78 10.46 -1.78
C GLN A 8 11.80 11.33 -1.02
N ALA A 9 12.29 12.35 -0.30
CA ALA A 9 11.43 13.29 0.41
C ALA A 9 10.49 14.01 -0.58
N LEU A 10 11.01 14.46 -1.72
CA LEU A 10 10.20 15.07 -2.77
C LEU A 10 9.14 14.12 -3.31
N LEU A 11 9.50 12.86 -3.60
CA LEU A 11 8.54 11.85 -4.08
C LEU A 11 7.47 11.53 -3.04
N ALA A 12 7.83 11.44 -1.76
CA ALA A 12 6.88 11.24 -0.69
C ALA A 12 5.90 12.41 -0.57
N LEU A 13 6.39 13.66 -0.68
CA LEU A 13 5.55 14.86 -0.67
C LEU A 13 4.60 14.90 -1.88
N ILE A 14 5.10 14.59 -3.08
CA ILE A 14 4.26 14.54 -4.29
C ILE A 14 3.19 13.46 -4.15
N ALA A 15 3.56 12.27 -3.67
CA ALA A 15 2.60 11.18 -3.46
C ALA A 15 1.53 11.57 -2.43
N ALA A 16 1.91 12.16 -1.29
CA ALA A 16 0.98 12.63 -0.28
C ALA A 16 0.06 13.74 -0.81
N ALA A 17 0.59 14.70 -1.56
CA ALA A 17 -0.18 15.80 -2.16
C ALA A 17 -1.18 15.28 -3.20
N ALA A 18 -0.78 14.31 -4.03
CA ALA A 18 -1.67 13.70 -5.02
C ALA A 18 -2.80 12.89 -4.37
N LEU A 19 -2.56 12.31 -3.20
CA LEU A 19 -3.55 11.52 -2.46
C LEU A 19 -4.45 12.37 -1.56
N ALA A 20 -3.99 13.56 -1.13
CA ALA A 20 -4.71 14.44 -0.21
C ALA A 20 -6.19 14.70 -0.59
N PRO A 21 -6.58 14.92 -1.88
CA PRO A 21 -7.97 15.10 -2.26
C PRO A 21 -8.90 13.91 -1.93
N PHE A 22 -8.34 12.71 -1.72
CA PHE A 22 -9.08 11.49 -1.45
C PHE A 22 -9.24 11.18 0.05
N LEU A 23 -8.69 12.03 0.94
CA LEU A 23 -8.81 11.84 2.40
C LEU A 23 -10.25 11.94 2.89
N ASN A 24 -11.08 12.75 2.22
CA ASN A 24 -12.48 13.00 2.62
C ASN A 24 -13.50 12.24 1.76
N LYS A 25 -13.05 11.19 1.05
CA LYS A 25 -13.95 10.34 0.28
C LYS A 25 -14.68 9.36 1.22
N THR A 26 -15.94 9.06 0.98
CA THR A 26 -16.70 8.07 1.74
C THR A 26 -16.28 6.64 1.40
N PHE A 27 -16.38 5.72 2.36
CA PHE A 27 -16.15 4.29 2.10
C PHE A 27 -17.16 3.75 1.09
N ASN A 28 -16.67 2.99 0.11
CA ASN A 28 -17.52 2.53 -1.00
C ASN A 28 -17.12 1.16 -1.54
N ALA A 29 -18.00 0.55 -2.33
CA ALA A 29 -17.82 -0.77 -2.93
C ALA A 29 -17.44 -1.83 -1.87
N ASP A 30 -16.21 -2.34 -1.91
CA ASP A 30 -15.74 -3.41 -1.05
C ASP A 30 -15.14 -2.92 0.28
N ASP A 31 -14.95 -1.60 0.45
CA ASP A 31 -14.42 -1.01 1.70
C ASP A 31 -15.15 -1.53 2.96
N PRO A 32 -16.50 -1.65 3.00
CA PRO A 32 -17.20 -2.15 4.17
C PRO A 32 -16.82 -3.59 4.54
N LEU A 33 -16.47 -4.45 3.57
CA LEU A 33 -16.04 -5.82 3.87
C LEU A 33 -14.75 -5.82 4.70
N PHE A 34 -13.77 -5.01 4.29
CA PHE A 34 -12.51 -4.88 5.02
C PHE A 34 -12.71 -4.27 6.41
N LEU A 35 -13.61 -3.27 6.53
CA LEU A 35 -13.92 -2.60 7.79
C LEU A 35 -14.67 -3.53 8.76
N TRP A 36 -15.67 -4.26 8.30
CA TRP A 36 -16.42 -5.21 9.14
C TRP A 36 -15.53 -6.35 9.59
N MET A 37 -14.67 -6.87 8.71
CA MET A 37 -13.64 -7.85 9.12
C MET A 37 -12.69 -7.25 10.16
N ALA A 38 -12.27 -6.00 10.00
CA ALA A 38 -11.41 -5.34 10.99
C ALA A 38 -12.12 -5.17 12.34
N GLN A 39 -13.42 -4.84 12.33
CA GLN A 39 -14.26 -4.76 13.53
C GLN A 39 -14.44 -6.13 14.19
N GLN A 40 -14.59 -7.19 13.40
CA GLN A 40 -14.60 -8.56 13.88
C GLN A 40 -13.27 -8.91 14.52
N ILE A 41 -12.14 -8.65 13.86
CA ILE A 41 -10.78 -8.87 14.37
C ILE A 41 -10.56 -8.15 15.70
N ALA A 42 -11.05 -6.92 15.84
CA ALA A 42 -10.92 -6.16 17.08
C ALA A 42 -11.62 -6.81 18.29
N LYS A 43 -12.62 -7.67 18.05
CA LYS A 43 -13.36 -8.42 19.08
C LYS A 43 -12.90 -9.88 19.19
N HIS A 44 -12.60 -10.50 18.06
CA HIS A 44 -12.27 -11.91 17.88
C HIS A 44 -11.03 -12.04 16.98
N PRO A 45 -9.82 -11.76 17.50
CA PRO A 45 -8.61 -11.62 16.68
C PRO A 45 -8.16 -12.90 16.00
N LEU A 46 -8.65 -14.07 16.42
CA LEU A 46 -8.34 -15.37 15.80
C LEU A 46 -9.49 -15.89 14.92
N ASP A 47 -10.57 -15.11 14.78
CA ASP A 47 -11.74 -15.48 13.98
C ASP A 47 -12.21 -14.33 13.08
N PRO A 48 -11.39 -13.96 12.07
CA PRO A 48 -11.66 -12.82 11.19
C PRO A 48 -12.91 -13.00 10.31
N TYR A 49 -13.31 -14.24 10.02
CA TYR A 49 -14.43 -14.55 9.11
C TYR A 49 -15.70 -15.02 9.82
N GLY A 50 -15.73 -15.03 11.16
CA GLY A 50 -16.82 -15.57 11.98
C GLY A 50 -18.09 -14.72 12.04
N PHE A 51 -18.56 -14.22 10.90
CA PHE A 51 -19.81 -13.47 10.78
C PHE A 51 -20.39 -13.55 9.36
N ASP A 52 -21.67 -13.17 9.22
CA ASP A 52 -22.36 -13.09 7.94
C ASP A 52 -22.38 -11.66 7.40
N VAL A 53 -22.28 -11.52 6.07
CA VAL A 53 -22.28 -10.22 5.39
C VAL A 53 -23.68 -9.62 5.38
N ASN A 54 -23.81 -8.40 5.89
CA ASN A 54 -25.10 -7.73 6.12
C ASN A 54 -26.03 -7.66 4.89
N TRP A 55 -25.51 -7.46 3.68
CA TRP A 55 -26.33 -7.29 2.47
C TRP A 55 -26.56 -8.58 1.66
N SER A 56 -25.95 -9.70 2.03
CA SER A 56 -26.12 -10.98 1.33
C SER A 56 -26.50 -12.14 2.26
N SER A 57 -26.39 -11.96 3.58
CA SER A 57 -26.54 -13.03 4.59
C SER A 57 -25.66 -14.26 4.30
N LEU A 58 -24.61 -14.10 3.49
CA LEU A 58 -23.64 -15.13 3.20
C LEU A 58 -22.50 -15.04 4.22
N PRO A 59 -21.91 -16.18 4.63
CA PRO A 59 -20.71 -16.19 5.46
C PRO A 59 -19.60 -15.32 4.87
N MET A 60 -18.92 -14.53 5.71
CA MET A 60 -17.83 -13.65 5.29
C MET A 60 -16.72 -14.42 4.55
N SER A 61 -16.47 -15.67 4.94
CA SER A 61 -15.49 -16.56 4.28
C SER A 61 -15.84 -16.91 2.83
N LEU A 62 -17.11 -16.87 2.44
CA LEU A 62 -17.53 -17.11 1.05
C LEU A 62 -17.49 -15.84 0.20
N VAL A 63 -17.71 -14.68 0.82
CA VAL A 63 -17.71 -13.38 0.14
C VAL A 63 -16.29 -12.84 -0.01
N MET A 64 -15.49 -12.85 1.05
CA MET A 64 -14.16 -12.28 1.11
C MET A 64 -13.10 -13.38 1.01
N GLN A 65 -12.57 -13.59 -0.21
CA GLN A 65 -11.65 -14.69 -0.55
C GLN A 65 -10.16 -14.31 -0.50
N ASN A 66 -9.82 -13.15 0.07
CA ASN A 66 -8.44 -12.74 0.30
C ASN A 66 -8.04 -12.98 1.77
N PRO A 67 -6.74 -13.21 2.05
CA PRO A 67 -6.23 -13.28 3.42
C PRO A 67 -6.50 -11.98 4.22
N PRO A 68 -6.69 -12.06 5.55
CA PRO A 68 -7.21 -10.97 6.37
C PRO A 68 -6.15 -9.89 6.73
N LEU A 69 -4.96 -9.91 6.11
CA LEU A 69 -3.85 -9.03 6.48
C LEU A 69 -4.21 -7.55 6.44
N CYS A 70 -4.96 -7.14 5.40
CA CYS A 70 -5.44 -5.77 5.26
C CYS A 70 -6.35 -5.37 6.44
N SER A 71 -7.27 -6.26 6.82
CA SER A 71 -8.19 -6.02 7.93
C SER A 71 -7.50 -6.05 9.30
N TYR A 72 -6.44 -6.86 9.47
CA TYR A 72 -5.57 -6.75 10.65
C TYR A 72 -4.85 -5.40 10.72
N TYR A 73 -4.35 -4.90 9.59
CA TYR A 73 -3.75 -3.57 9.53
C TYR A 73 -4.75 -2.48 9.95
N ILE A 74 -5.98 -2.53 9.40
CA ILE A 74 -7.06 -1.59 9.76
C ILE A 74 -7.38 -1.70 11.25
N ALA A 75 -7.53 -2.90 11.80
CA ALA A 75 -7.82 -3.10 13.22
C ALA A 75 -6.70 -2.54 14.11
N ALA A 76 -5.43 -2.74 13.74
CA ALA A 76 -4.29 -2.19 14.45
C ALA A 76 -4.28 -0.66 14.42
N VAL A 77 -4.48 -0.04 13.26
CA VAL A 77 -4.60 1.42 13.11
C VAL A 77 -5.77 1.95 13.96
N ALA A 78 -6.93 1.30 13.88
CA ALA A 78 -8.11 1.69 14.62
C ALA A 78 -7.91 1.60 16.14
N SER A 79 -7.12 0.63 16.62
CA SER A 79 -6.82 0.48 18.05
C SER A 79 -5.99 1.63 18.62
N VAL A 80 -5.22 2.32 17.78
CA VAL A 80 -4.33 3.43 18.19
C VAL A 80 -4.96 4.79 17.88
N PHE A 81 -5.58 4.95 16.71
CA PHE A 81 -6.06 6.23 16.20
C PHE A 81 -7.60 6.34 16.15
N GLY A 82 -8.31 5.29 16.55
CA GLY A 82 -9.77 5.20 16.48
C GLY A 82 -10.31 4.88 15.08
N TRP A 83 -11.64 4.74 15.00
CA TRP A 83 -12.36 4.33 13.79
C TRP A 83 -12.74 5.47 12.84
N SER A 84 -12.10 6.64 12.96
CA SER A 84 -12.42 7.77 12.09
C SER A 84 -12.00 7.49 10.64
N GLU A 85 -12.83 7.89 9.67
CA GLU A 85 -12.52 7.68 8.25
C GLU A 85 -11.17 8.31 7.87
N LEU A 86 -10.91 9.51 8.39
CA LEU A 86 -9.66 10.23 8.16
C LEU A 86 -8.44 9.45 8.66
N ALA A 87 -8.50 8.88 9.87
CA ALA A 87 -7.40 8.09 10.43
C ALA A 87 -7.15 6.83 9.58
N LEU A 88 -8.21 6.09 9.25
CA LEU A 88 -8.08 4.84 8.50
C LEU A 88 -7.58 5.09 7.07
N ARG A 89 -8.06 6.15 6.39
CA ARG A 89 -7.59 6.51 5.04
C ARG A 89 -6.16 7.03 5.03
N SER A 90 -5.82 7.91 5.95
CA SER A 90 -4.45 8.44 6.06
C SER A 90 -3.45 7.32 6.35
N ALA A 91 -3.84 6.28 7.09
CA ALA A 91 -2.99 5.12 7.30
C ALA A 91 -2.63 4.38 6.01
N PHE A 92 -3.48 4.38 4.96
CA PHE A 92 -3.11 3.78 3.67
C PHE A 92 -2.13 4.63 2.85
N PHE A 93 -1.98 5.92 3.15
CA PHE A 93 -1.00 6.76 2.45
C PHE A 93 0.42 6.29 2.74
N PHE A 94 0.65 5.71 3.93
CA PHE A 94 1.90 5.06 4.27
C PHE A 94 2.31 4.01 3.23
N TRP A 95 1.42 3.09 2.87
CA TRP A 95 1.69 2.05 1.88
C TRP A 95 1.86 2.60 0.47
N ALA A 96 1.11 3.63 0.11
CA ALA A 96 1.25 4.29 -1.18
C ALA A 96 2.63 4.98 -1.32
N VAL A 97 3.07 5.71 -0.29
CA VAL A 97 4.39 6.34 -0.26
C VAL A 97 5.49 5.28 -0.30
N LEU A 98 5.39 4.21 0.50
CA LEU A 98 6.35 3.10 0.46
C LEU A 98 6.46 2.47 -0.94
N SER A 99 5.33 2.31 -1.63
CA SER A 99 5.30 1.75 -3.00
C SER A 99 6.00 2.66 -4.01
N VAL A 100 5.81 3.98 -3.92
CA VAL A 100 6.51 4.97 -4.75
C VAL A 100 8.02 4.94 -4.48
N LEU A 101 8.41 4.95 -3.21
CA LEU A 101 9.83 4.91 -2.82
C LEU A 101 10.51 3.60 -3.22
N GLY A 102 9.83 2.47 -3.06
CA GLY A 102 10.32 1.16 -3.48
C GLY A 102 10.52 1.07 -4.99
N THR A 103 9.56 1.58 -5.76
CA THR A 103 9.66 1.65 -7.22
C THR A 103 10.81 2.54 -7.66
N PHE A 104 10.99 3.70 -7.04
CA PHE A 104 12.13 4.58 -7.30
C PHE A 104 13.48 3.90 -6.99
N ALA A 105 13.57 3.19 -5.87
CA ALA A 105 14.78 2.46 -5.50
C ALA A 105 15.11 1.34 -6.51
N LEU A 106 14.10 0.58 -6.95
CA LEU A 106 14.24 -0.46 -7.98
C LEU A 106 14.66 0.14 -9.33
N ALA A 107 14.03 1.24 -9.76
CA ALA A 107 14.36 1.93 -11.00
C ALA A 107 15.82 2.41 -10.98
N ARG A 108 16.25 3.06 -9.89
CA ARG A 108 17.64 3.53 -9.73
C ARG A 108 18.64 2.39 -9.80
N ARG A 109 18.37 1.27 -9.11
CA ARG A 109 19.23 0.07 -9.15
C ARG A 109 19.34 -0.47 -10.58
N SER A 110 18.22 -0.55 -11.30
CA SER A 110 18.18 -1.08 -12.66
C SER A 110 18.88 -0.17 -13.66
N SER A 111 18.69 1.15 -13.59
CA SER A 111 19.35 2.12 -14.47
C SER A 111 20.86 2.16 -14.26
N LEU A 112 21.33 2.07 -13.01
CA LEU A 112 22.77 1.98 -12.71
C LEU A 112 23.38 0.70 -13.28
N ARG A 113 22.68 -0.44 -13.18
CA ARG A 113 23.12 -1.71 -13.77
C ARG A 113 23.19 -1.65 -15.30
N TRP A 114 22.18 -1.03 -15.92
CA TRP A 114 22.15 -0.83 -17.37
C TRP A 114 23.29 0.05 -17.87
N SER A 115 23.64 1.10 -17.13
CA SER A 115 24.78 1.99 -17.45
C SER A 115 26.12 1.26 -17.37
N GLN A 116 26.27 0.24 -16.53
CA GLN A 116 27.50 -0.55 -16.45
C GLN A 116 27.56 -1.65 -17.52
N SER A 117 26.43 -2.25 -17.90
CA SER A 117 26.39 -3.25 -18.97
C SER A 117 26.52 -2.65 -20.39
N SER A 118 26.38 -1.34 -20.53
CA SER A 118 26.47 -0.62 -21.82
C SER A 118 27.87 -0.06 -22.15
N LEU A 119 28.88 -0.30 -21.31
CA LEU A 119 30.29 0.07 -21.54
C LEU A 119 31.21 -1.18 -21.49
N PRO A 120 31.77 -1.69 -22.61
CA PRO A 120 31.34 -1.59 -24.01
C PRO A 120 31.40 -2.94 -24.77
N TYR A 121 30.28 -3.39 -25.35
CA TYR A 121 30.32 -4.15 -26.62
C TYR A 121 30.70 -3.25 -27.82
N PHE A 122 30.85 -1.94 -27.58
CA PHE A 122 31.18 -0.92 -28.58
C PHE A 122 32.69 -0.80 -28.89
N LEU A 123 33.58 -1.53 -28.22
CA LEU A 123 35.04 -1.50 -28.50
C LEU A 123 35.56 -2.66 -29.39
N PHE A 124 34.71 -3.58 -29.86
CA PHE A 124 35.17 -4.79 -30.58
C PHE A 124 34.65 -5.00 -32.02
N ARG A 125 34.03 -3.99 -32.65
CA ARG A 125 33.79 -4.04 -34.10
C ARG A 125 34.87 -3.24 -34.83
N ARG A 126 36.02 -3.88 -35.09
CA ARG A 126 36.93 -3.40 -36.14
C ARG A 126 36.26 -3.67 -37.49
N PRO A 127 36.24 -2.71 -38.43
CA PRO A 127 35.85 -3.00 -39.80
C PRO A 127 36.93 -3.90 -40.40
N VAL A 128 36.52 -5.06 -40.90
CA VAL A 128 37.27 -5.84 -41.90
C VAL A 128 36.54 -5.65 -43.21
#